data_AF-A0A1B6JY78-F1
#
_entry.id   AF-A0A1B6JY78-F1
#
_cell.length_a   1.000
_cell.length_b   1.000
_cell.length_c   1.000
_cell.angle_alpha   90.00
_cell.angle_beta   90.00
_cell.angle_gamma   90.00
#
_symmetry.space_group_name_H-M   'P 1'
#
loop_
_entity.id
_entity.type
_entity.pdbx_description
1 polymer ?
#
loop_
_entity_poly.entity_id
_entity_poly.type
_entity_poly.pdbx_seq_one_letter_code
_entity_poly.pdbx_strand_id
1 'polypeptide(L)'
;TGYWGTAHDKIYKQFEQERYVGLTHIRKPWLLVRDPELVKRIMQDDFSYFMNRSFFEVNPKDYMSNHLFTMKGTEWKEMRMKLTPAYTAAKMKMMFCLVKKCSDVLRGVVRNMTEENNVLDVKDLLSRFTIDIISTCAFGLESDSLTNKDSEFYKVGKKAMNMDTLVLLKLYVYSAFPIFTKLHCFDFCDSKVKEFLSGVVQSAVEYREKYNVT
;
A
#
# COMPACT_ATOMS: atom_id res chain seq x y z
N THR A 1 -3.88 12.82 5.58
CA THR A 1 -3.31 13.00 4.23
C THR A 1 -3.48 14.41 3.64
N GLY A 2 -4.22 15.34 4.24
CA GLY A 2 -4.53 16.65 3.62
C GLY A 2 -3.37 17.64 3.44
N TYR A 3 -2.39 17.71 4.35
CA TYR A 3 -1.40 18.79 4.34
C TYR A 3 -0.49 18.78 3.09
N TRP A 4 0.14 17.66 2.77
CA TRP A 4 1.02 17.54 1.60
C TRP A 4 0.27 17.78 0.29
N GLY A 5 -0.91 17.19 0.13
CA GLY A 5 -1.72 17.40 -1.09
C GLY A 5 -2.06 18.86 -1.31
N THR A 6 -2.51 19.56 -0.25
CA THR A 6 -2.83 21.00 -0.34
C THR A 6 -1.61 21.87 -0.60
N ALA A 7 -0.44 21.54 -0.03
CA ALA A 7 0.80 22.27 -0.28
C ALA A 7 1.26 22.13 -1.75
N HIS A 8 1.27 20.90 -2.28
CA HIS A 8 1.63 20.67 -3.69
C HIS A 8 0.61 21.30 -4.64
N ASP A 9 -0.70 21.25 -4.33
CA ASP A 9 -1.75 21.91 -5.13
C ASP A 9 -1.59 23.43 -5.16
N LYS A 10 -1.25 24.05 -4.02
CA LYS A 10 -0.97 25.50 -3.97
C LYS A 10 0.23 25.87 -4.84
N ILE A 11 1.33 25.12 -4.73
CA ILE A 11 2.53 25.35 -5.57
C ILE A 11 2.19 25.13 -7.04
N TYR A 12 1.48 24.04 -7.36
CA TYR A 12 1.00 23.76 -8.71
C TYR A 12 0.18 24.93 -9.25
N LYS A 13 -0.75 25.50 -8.49
CA LYS A 13 -1.55 26.65 -8.96
C LYS A 13 -0.74 27.94 -9.05
N GLN A 14 0.19 28.17 -8.11
CA GLN A 14 0.98 29.40 -8.05
C GLN A 14 1.90 29.59 -9.28
N PHE A 15 2.45 28.51 -9.82
CA PHE A 15 3.41 28.58 -10.94
C PHE A 15 2.78 28.11 -12.26
N GLU A 16 1.51 28.45 -12.53
CA GLU A 16 0.70 27.93 -13.66
C GLU A 16 1.34 27.97 -15.05
N GLN A 17 2.23 28.92 -15.29
CA GLN A 17 2.92 29.10 -16.58
C GLN A 17 4.18 28.24 -16.70
N GLU A 18 4.66 27.65 -15.60
CA GLU A 18 5.91 26.89 -15.57
C GLU A 18 5.66 25.40 -15.82
N ARG A 19 6.54 24.80 -16.64
CA ARG A 19 6.50 23.37 -16.99
C ARG A 19 6.85 22.46 -15.81
N TYR A 20 7.67 22.96 -14.88
CA TYR A 20 8.09 22.29 -13.66
C TYR A 20 8.56 23.28 -12.60
N VAL A 21 8.54 22.88 -11.34
CA VAL A 21 8.94 23.71 -10.20
C VAL A 21 9.92 22.95 -9.31
N GLY A 22 11.06 23.55 -8.99
CA GLY A 22 12.01 23.03 -8.02
C GLY A 22 11.53 23.28 -6.58
N LEU A 23 11.63 22.28 -5.73
CA LEU A 23 11.24 22.32 -4.32
C LEU A 23 12.37 21.73 -3.46
N THR A 24 12.44 22.15 -2.20
CA THR A 24 13.33 21.51 -1.22
C THR A 24 12.49 20.80 -0.19
N HIS A 25 12.60 19.48 -0.14
CA HIS A 25 11.98 18.66 0.90
C HIS A 25 13.03 18.27 1.94
N ILE A 26 12.96 18.90 3.12
CA ILE A 26 13.89 18.74 4.25
C ILE A 26 15.32 19.16 3.88
N ARG A 27 16.06 18.29 3.17
CA ARG A 27 17.44 18.49 2.72
C ARG A 27 17.68 18.02 1.29
N LYS A 28 16.65 17.52 0.61
CA LYS A 28 16.76 16.96 -0.75
C LYS A 28 16.03 17.85 -1.75
N PRO A 29 16.60 18.08 -2.93
CA PRO A 29 15.89 18.74 -4.02
C PRO A 29 14.80 17.79 -4.56
N TRP A 30 13.64 18.37 -4.83
CA TRP A 30 12.47 17.72 -5.40
C TRP A 30 12.05 18.50 -6.64
N LEU A 31 11.48 17.81 -7.62
CA LEU A 31 10.98 18.42 -8.84
C LEU A 31 9.50 18.11 -8.96
N LEU A 32 8.66 19.15 -8.93
CA LEU A 32 7.24 19.05 -9.24
C LEU A 32 7.10 19.25 -10.74
N VAL A 33 6.83 18.17 -11.46
CA VAL A 33 6.63 18.18 -12.93
C VAL A 33 5.16 18.39 -13.24
N ARG A 34 4.86 19.31 -14.17
CA ARG A 34 3.48 19.65 -14.54
C ARG A 34 3.15 19.38 -15.98
N ASP A 35 4.14 19.53 -16.84
CA ASP A 35 4.00 19.29 -18.28
C ASP A 35 3.73 17.81 -18.55
N PRO A 36 2.57 17.45 -19.16
CA PRO A 36 2.24 16.08 -19.51
C PRO A 36 3.26 15.40 -20.42
N GLU A 37 3.93 16.14 -21.32
CA GLU A 37 4.98 15.58 -22.19
C GLU A 37 6.21 15.16 -21.37
N LEU A 38 6.60 15.99 -20.39
CA LEU A 38 7.70 15.64 -19.47
C LEU A 38 7.31 14.47 -18.56
N VAL A 39 6.07 14.44 -18.06
CA VAL A 39 5.57 13.30 -17.27
C VAL A 39 5.62 12.02 -18.10
N LYS A 40 5.12 12.05 -19.35
CA LYS A 40 5.17 10.91 -20.26
C LYS A 40 6.61 10.44 -20.48
N ARG A 41 7.51 11.37 -20.78
CA ARG A 41 8.92 11.06 -21.01
C ARG A 41 9.57 10.40 -19.79
N ILE A 42 9.38 10.94 -18.58
CA ILE A 42 9.90 10.37 -17.33
C ILE A 42 9.32 8.98 -17.06
N MET A 43 8.03 8.79 -17.31
CA MET A 43 7.32 7.55 -16.97
C MET A 43 7.44 6.44 -18.02
N GLN A 44 7.79 6.77 -19.27
CA GLN A 44 7.84 5.85 -20.40
C GLN A 44 9.23 5.81 -21.04
N ASP A 45 9.62 6.90 -21.71
CA ASP A 45 10.80 6.93 -22.57
C ASP A 45 12.11 6.80 -21.77
N ASP A 46 12.21 7.57 -20.68
CA ASP A 46 13.39 7.66 -19.81
C ASP A 46 13.22 6.87 -18.49
N PHE A 47 12.23 5.96 -18.41
CA PHE A 47 11.91 5.23 -17.17
C PHE A 47 13.10 4.49 -16.55
N SER A 48 14.05 4.03 -17.38
CA SER A 48 15.29 3.37 -16.91
C SER A 48 16.11 4.24 -15.95
N TYR A 49 16.06 5.57 -16.10
CA TYR A 49 16.71 6.53 -15.21
C TYR A 49 15.87 6.84 -13.95
N PHE A 50 14.54 6.66 -14.02
CA PHE A 50 13.57 7.03 -12.97
C PHE A 50 12.87 5.83 -12.31
N MET A 51 13.51 4.66 -12.30
CA MET A 51 12.91 3.41 -11.83
C MET A 51 12.59 3.41 -10.32
N ASN A 52 13.41 4.10 -9.52
CA ASN A 52 13.34 4.07 -8.07
C ASN A 52 12.27 5.03 -7.53
N ARG A 53 11.38 4.53 -6.65
CA ARG A 53 10.26 5.31 -6.09
C ARG A 53 10.45 5.74 -4.64
N SER A 54 11.21 4.97 -3.86
CA SER A 54 11.36 5.26 -2.43
C SER A 54 12.29 6.44 -2.18
N PHE A 55 11.86 7.32 -1.29
CA PHE A 55 12.62 8.45 -0.79
C PHE A 55 13.49 8.11 0.43
N PHE A 56 13.35 6.90 0.99
CA PHE A 56 14.12 6.36 2.12
C PHE A 56 14.76 5.00 1.78
N GLU A 57 15.79 4.59 2.52
CA GLU A 57 16.36 3.25 2.39
C GLU A 57 15.77 2.35 3.48
N VAL A 58 15.37 1.15 3.07
CA VAL A 58 14.76 0.19 3.97
C VAL A 58 15.85 -0.48 4.79
N ASN A 59 15.58 -0.75 6.07
CA ASN A 59 16.42 -1.63 6.87
C ASN A 59 16.43 -3.03 6.24
N PRO A 60 17.57 -3.60 5.82
CA PRO A 60 17.62 -4.93 5.22
C PRO A 60 17.04 -6.05 6.11
N LYS A 61 16.99 -5.84 7.43
CA LYS A 61 16.39 -6.78 8.39
C LYS A 61 14.85 -6.68 8.45
N ASP A 62 14.27 -5.60 7.93
CA ASP A 62 12.83 -5.40 7.85
C ASP A 62 12.31 -5.84 6.47
N TYR A 63 12.13 -7.16 6.31
CA TYR A 63 11.64 -7.74 5.07
C TYR A 63 10.23 -7.25 4.69
N MET A 64 9.39 -6.86 5.66
CA MET A 64 8.03 -6.34 5.36
C MET A 64 8.08 -4.97 4.70
N SER A 65 9.06 -4.15 5.07
CA SER A 65 9.30 -2.87 4.42
C SER A 65 10.04 -3.01 3.09
N ASN A 66 10.58 -4.19 2.74
CA ASN A 66 11.19 -4.46 1.44
C ASN A 66 10.16 -5.05 0.45
N HIS A 67 9.43 -4.18 -0.24
CA HIS A 67 8.37 -4.54 -1.18
C HIS A 67 8.46 -3.73 -2.48
N LEU A 68 7.58 -3.98 -3.45
CA LEU A 68 7.63 -3.37 -4.80
C LEU A 68 7.62 -1.83 -4.84
N PHE A 69 7.22 -1.14 -3.77
CA PHE A 69 7.27 0.32 -3.73
C PHE A 69 8.61 0.85 -3.19
N THR A 70 9.38 0.01 -2.50
CA THR A 70 10.64 0.38 -1.84
C THR A 70 11.88 -0.20 -2.51
N MET A 71 11.76 -1.38 -3.14
CA MET A 71 12.82 -1.99 -3.93
C MET A 71 13.34 -1.05 -5.05
N LYS A 72 14.61 -1.23 -5.41
CA LYS A 72 15.31 -0.37 -6.38
C LYS A 72 15.91 -1.19 -7.52
N GLY A 73 16.03 -0.57 -8.69
CA GLY A 73 16.76 -1.12 -9.84
C GLY A 73 16.35 -2.55 -10.22
N THR A 74 17.35 -3.41 -10.41
CA THR A 74 17.17 -4.79 -10.87
C THR A 74 16.31 -5.64 -9.92
N GLU A 75 16.47 -5.48 -8.61
CA GLU A 75 15.67 -6.22 -7.61
C GLU A 75 14.18 -5.94 -7.79
N TRP A 76 13.81 -4.66 -7.95
CA TRP A 76 12.44 -4.26 -8.26
C TRP A 76 11.95 -4.88 -9.56
N LYS A 77 12.77 -4.84 -10.62
CA LYS A 77 12.41 -5.37 -11.94
C LYS A 77 12.13 -6.87 -11.87
N GLU A 78 13.01 -7.62 -11.22
CA GLU A 78 12.89 -9.07 -11.03
C GLU A 78 11.66 -9.43 -10.21
N MET A 79 11.44 -8.76 -9.08
CA MET A 79 10.27 -9.01 -8.24
C MET A 79 8.96 -8.68 -8.97
N ARG A 80 8.94 -7.58 -9.73
CA ARG A 80 7.77 -7.20 -10.54
C ARG A 80 7.47 -8.24 -11.61
N MET A 81 8.50 -8.77 -12.29
CA MET A 81 8.32 -9.84 -13.28
C MET A 81 7.75 -11.12 -12.65
N LYS A 82 8.17 -11.47 -11.42
CA LYS A 82 7.63 -12.63 -10.69
C LYS A 82 6.16 -12.46 -10.29
N LEU A 83 5.74 -11.25 -9.92
CA LEU A 83 4.37 -10.98 -9.44
C LEU A 83 3.37 -10.70 -10.56
N THR A 84 3.81 -10.17 -11.71
CA THR A 84 2.92 -9.79 -12.82
C THR A 84 1.99 -10.92 -13.31
N PRO A 85 2.44 -12.19 -13.43
CA PRO A 85 1.58 -13.31 -13.86
C PRO A 85 0.34 -13.55 -12.98
N ALA A 86 0.39 -13.18 -11.70
CA ALA A 86 -0.74 -13.31 -10.78
C ALA A 86 -1.90 -12.34 -11.12
N TYR A 87 -1.64 -11.28 -11.89
CA TYR A 87 -2.59 -10.22 -12.22
C TYR A 87 -3.03 -10.22 -13.70
N THR A 88 -2.88 -11.35 -14.39
CA THR A 88 -3.40 -11.50 -15.76
C THR A 88 -4.92 -11.39 -15.81
N ALA A 89 -5.49 -11.00 -16.96
CA ALA A 89 -6.94 -10.88 -17.13
C ALA A 89 -7.70 -12.18 -16.76
N ALA A 90 -7.12 -13.35 -17.07
CA ALA A 90 -7.68 -14.64 -16.69
C ALA A 90 -7.73 -14.81 -15.16
N LYS A 91 -6.64 -14.50 -14.44
CA LYS A 91 -6.60 -14.56 -12.97
C LYS A 91 -7.56 -13.53 -12.34
N MET A 92 -7.64 -12.32 -12.90
CA MET A 92 -8.62 -11.31 -12.47
C MET A 92 -10.06 -11.80 -12.65
N LYS A 93 -10.38 -12.48 -13.76
CA LYS A 93 -11.69 -13.09 -13.99
C LYS A 93 -12.00 -14.20 -12.99
N MET A 94 -11.01 -14.99 -12.57
CA MET A 94 -11.18 -15.98 -11.51
C MET A 94 -11.49 -15.33 -10.15
N MET A 95 -10.77 -14.25 -9.80
CA MET A 95 -11.00 -13.51 -8.56
C MET A 95 -12.35 -12.78 -8.51
N PHE A 96 -12.95 -12.46 -9.67
CA PHE A 96 -14.23 -11.78 -9.75
C PHE A 96 -15.35 -12.48 -8.94
N CYS A 97 -15.39 -13.82 -8.95
CA CYS A 97 -16.38 -14.57 -8.16
C CYS A 97 -16.24 -14.31 -6.65
N LEU A 98 -15.00 -14.20 -6.16
CA LEU A 98 -14.71 -13.90 -4.75
C LEU A 98 -15.10 -12.46 -4.41
N VAL A 99 -14.74 -11.51 -5.27
CA VAL A 99 -15.12 -10.09 -5.12
C VAL A 99 -16.65 -9.94 -5.12
N LYS A 100 -17.35 -10.66 -6.00
CA LYS A 100 -18.81 -10.67 -6.04
C LYS A 100 -19.41 -11.19 -4.72
N LYS A 101 -18.87 -12.28 -4.16
CA LYS A 101 -19.30 -12.81 -2.85
C LYS A 101 -19.18 -11.73 -1.76
N CYS A 102 -18.05 -11.03 -1.66
CA CYS A 102 -17.87 -9.92 -0.73
C CYS A 102 -18.86 -8.78 -1.00
N SER A 103 -19.17 -8.49 -2.27
CA SER A 103 -20.12 -7.44 -2.65
C SER A 103 -21.56 -7.77 -2.27
N ASP A 104 -21.97 -9.03 -2.36
CA ASP A 104 -23.29 -9.49 -1.90
C ASP A 104 -23.43 -9.32 -0.38
N VAL A 105 -22.36 -9.59 0.39
CA VAL A 105 -22.32 -9.33 1.84
C VAL A 105 -22.42 -7.83 2.13
N LEU A 106 -21.65 -7.00 1.41
CA LEU A 106 -21.71 -5.53 1.54
C LEU A 106 -23.14 -5.01 1.32
N ARG A 107 -23.83 -5.50 0.28
CA ARG A 107 -25.22 -5.11 0.00
C ARG A 107 -26.14 -5.41 1.18
N GLY A 108 -26.00 -6.58 1.80
CA GLY A 108 -26.79 -6.95 2.99
C GLY A 108 -26.50 -6.03 4.17
N VAL A 109 -25.22 -5.75 4.44
CA VAL A 109 -24.80 -4.87 5.54
C VAL A 109 -25.31 -3.44 5.35
N VAL A 110 -25.19 -2.89 4.14
CA VAL A 110 -25.70 -1.54 3.81
C VAL A 110 -27.20 -1.47 4.05
N ARG A 111 -27.97 -2.46 3.55
CA ARG A 111 -29.42 -2.49 3.71
C ARG A 111 -29.81 -2.46 5.20
N ASN A 112 -29.21 -3.34 6.01
CA ASN A 112 -29.50 -3.40 7.44
C ASN A 112 -29.14 -2.08 8.14
N MET A 113 -27.97 -1.52 7.84
CA MET A 113 -27.55 -0.25 8.44
C MET A 113 -28.49 0.90 8.07
N THR A 114 -28.97 0.98 6.83
CA THR A 114 -29.92 2.03 6.40
C THR A 114 -31.30 1.87 7.01
N GLU A 115 -31.71 0.65 7.36
CA GLU A 115 -32.97 0.41 8.08
C GLU A 115 -32.89 0.88 9.54
N GLU A 116 -31.72 0.76 10.18
CA GLU A 116 -31.48 1.16 11.57
C GLU A 116 -31.14 2.65 11.72
N ASN A 117 -30.28 3.20 10.84
CA ASN A 117 -29.79 4.56 10.89
C ASN A 117 -29.34 5.05 9.50
N ASN A 118 -29.90 6.16 9.02
CA ASN A 118 -29.62 6.69 7.67
C ASN A 118 -28.21 7.32 7.51
N VAL A 119 -27.33 7.21 8.50
CA VAL A 119 -25.97 7.75 8.45
C VAL A 119 -24.95 6.61 8.36
N LEU A 120 -24.20 6.58 7.26
CA LEU A 120 -23.16 5.58 7.01
C LEU A 120 -21.77 6.21 7.00
N ASP A 121 -20.85 5.65 7.78
CA ASP A 121 -19.41 5.89 7.58
C ASP A 121 -18.92 5.08 6.38
N VAL A 122 -19.00 5.69 5.20
CA VAL A 122 -18.59 5.07 3.93
C VAL A 122 -17.11 4.69 3.94
N LYS A 123 -16.26 5.44 4.64
CA LYS A 123 -14.83 5.17 4.69
C LYS A 123 -14.55 3.89 5.49
N ASP A 124 -15.16 3.74 6.66
CA ASP A 124 -15.04 2.50 7.45
C ASP A 124 -15.58 1.30 6.67
N LEU A 125 -16.76 1.47 6.07
CA LEU A 125 -17.43 0.40 5.34
C LEU A 125 -16.62 -0.10 4.15
N LEU A 126 -16.11 0.80 3.31
CA LEU A 126 -15.28 0.43 2.17
C LEU A 126 -13.91 -0.11 2.59
N SER A 127 -13.38 0.34 3.73
CA SER A 127 -12.14 -0.20 4.29
C SER A 127 -12.33 -1.67 4.68
N ARG A 128 -13.43 -2.00 5.37
CA ARG A 128 -13.82 -3.39 5.71
C ARG A 128 -14.04 -4.26 4.48
N PHE A 129 -14.78 -3.74 3.50
CA PHE A 129 -15.00 -4.43 2.23
C PHE A 129 -13.69 -4.75 1.49
N THR A 130 -12.77 -3.78 1.42
CA THR A 130 -11.47 -3.96 0.77
C THR A 130 -10.62 -5.00 1.49
N ILE A 131 -10.66 -5.00 2.83
CA ILE A 131 -9.94 -6.00 3.64
C ILE A 131 -10.51 -7.40 3.40
N ASP A 132 -11.83 -7.59 3.35
CA ASP A 132 -12.44 -8.88 3.02
C ASP A 132 -12.08 -9.36 1.61
N ILE A 133 -12.01 -8.46 0.63
CA ILE A 133 -11.56 -8.80 -0.72
C ILE A 133 -10.11 -9.29 -0.69
N ILE A 134 -9.22 -8.56 -0.01
CA ILE A 134 -7.80 -8.91 0.06
C ILE A 134 -7.60 -10.22 0.83
N SER A 135 -8.25 -10.39 1.99
CA SER A 135 -8.17 -11.62 2.79
C SER A 135 -8.58 -12.84 1.94
N THR A 136 -9.69 -12.71 1.21
CA THR A 136 -10.25 -13.80 0.41
C THR A 136 -9.41 -14.06 -0.84
N CYS A 137 -9.04 -13.03 -1.60
CA CYS A 137 -8.35 -13.22 -2.87
C CYS A 137 -6.86 -13.53 -2.71
N ALA A 138 -6.18 -12.86 -1.78
CA ALA A 138 -4.73 -13.01 -1.62
C ALA A 138 -4.35 -14.15 -0.67
N PHE A 139 -5.13 -14.36 0.40
CA PHE A 139 -4.81 -15.35 1.44
C PHE A 139 -5.76 -16.54 1.45
N GLY A 140 -6.88 -16.50 0.70
CA GLY A 140 -7.88 -17.57 0.73
C GLY A 140 -8.66 -17.63 2.04
N LEU A 141 -8.69 -16.54 2.81
CA LEU A 141 -9.29 -16.49 4.15
C LEU A 141 -10.53 -15.59 4.16
N GLU A 142 -11.61 -16.10 4.73
CA GLU A 142 -12.83 -15.32 4.99
C GLU A 142 -12.63 -14.58 6.32
N SER A 143 -12.43 -13.25 6.26
CA SER A 143 -12.19 -12.45 7.47
C SER A 143 -13.45 -11.90 8.13
N ASP A 144 -14.58 -11.95 7.41
CA ASP A 144 -15.89 -11.46 7.84
C ASP A 144 -15.84 -10.04 8.46
N SER A 145 -14.92 -9.19 7.98
CA SER A 145 -14.70 -7.84 8.49
C SER A 145 -15.89 -6.92 8.21
N LEU A 146 -16.70 -7.23 7.21
CA LEU A 146 -17.96 -6.55 6.93
C LEU A 146 -19.04 -6.79 7.98
N THR A 147 -19.08 -7.95 8.65
CA THR A 147 -20.08 -8.26 9.68
C THR A 147 -19.50 -8.14 11.09
N ASN A 148 -18.21 -8.41 11.24
CA ASN A 148 -17.48 -8.37 12.50
C ASN A 148 -16.37 -7.31 12.48
N LYS A 149 -16.62 -6.18 13.16
CA LYS A 149 -15.63 -5.09 13.29
C LYS A 149 -14.42 -5.46 14.15
N ASP A 150 -14.50 -6.55 14.90
CA ASP A 150 -13.44 -7.04 15.76
C ASP A 150 -12.52 -8.08 15.10
N SER A 151 -12.69 -8.34 13.80
CA SER A 151 -11.82 -9.29 13.09
C SER A 151 -10.35 -8.87 13.19
N GLU A 152 -9.48 -9.84 13.47
CA GLU A 152 -8.03 -9.59 13.57
C GLU A 152 -7.47 -9.09 12.23
N PHE A 153 -7.97 -9.60 11.11
CA PHE A 153 -7.62 -9.12 9.77
C PHE A 153 -7.99 -7.65 9.56
N TYR A 154 -9.15 -7.20 10.04
CA TYR A 154 -9.54 -5.80 9.98
C TYR A 154 -8.62 -4.93 10.82
N LYS A 155 -8.36 -5.32 12.07
CA LYS A 155 -7.48 -4.59 12.99
C LYS A 155 -6.07 -4.46 12.44
N VAL A 156 -5.49 -5.56 11.97
CA VAL A 156 -4.14 -5.61 11.38
C VAL A 156 -4.09 -4.85 10.06
N GLY A 157 -5.06 -5.07 9.16
CA GLY A 157 -5.13 -4.39 7.87
C GLY A 157 -5.27 -2.87 8.01
N LYS A 158 -6.15 -2.42 8.91
CA LYS A 158 -6.30 -0.99 9.23
C LYS A 158 -5.01 -0.40 9.80
N LYS A 159 -4.31 -1.14 10.67
CA LYS A 159 -3.02 -0.71 11.21
C LYS A 159 -1.94 -0.63 10.13
N ALA A 160 -1.90 -1.61 9.21
CA ALA A 160 -0.96 -1.63 8.09
C ALA A 160 -1.18 -0.47 7.10
N MET A 161 -2.42 0.00 6.94
CA MET A 161 -2.77 1.12 6.06
C MET A 161 -2.63 2.49 6.71
N ASN A 162 -2.51 2.56 8.05
CA ASN A 162 -2.39 3.81 8.77
C ASN A 162 -0.91 4.19 8.97
N MET A 163 -0.58 5.42 8.61
CA MET A 163 0.72 6.02 8.92
C MET A 163 0.64 6.67 10.29
N ASP A 164 1.14 5.99 11.31
CA ASP A 164 1.18 6.52 12.67
C ASP A 164 2.14 7.71 12.77
N THR A 165 1.88 8.62 13.72
CA THR A 165 2.74 9.80 13.98
C THR A 165 4.19 9.41 14.26
N LEU A 166 4.41 8.27 14.91
CA LEU A 166 5.74 7.71 15.14
C LEU A 166 6.44 7.30 13.83
N VAL A 167 5.71 6.72 12.87
CA VAL A 167 6.25 6.38 11.54
C VAL A 167 6.62 7.65 10.79
N LEU A 168 5.77 8.69 10.83
CA LEU A 168 6.09 9.99 10.25
C LEU A 168 7.33 10.64 10.89
N LEU A 169 7.46 10.55 12.21
CA LEU A 169 8.64 11.04 12.93
C LEU A 169 9.90 10.27 12.52
N LYS A 170 9.84 8.93 12.45
CA LYS A 170 10.95 8.09 11.96
C LYS A 170 11.35 8.50 10.54
N LEU A 171 10.39 8.68 9.63
CA LEU A 171 10.65 9.12 8.25
C LEU A 171 11.30 10.51 8.19
N TYR A 172 10.87 11.43 9.05
CA TYR A 172 11.47 12.76 9.16
C TYR A 172 12.92 12.70 9.64
N VAL A 173 13.18 12.01 10.76
CA VAL A 173 14.53 11.82 11.32
C VAL A 173 15.44 11.15 10.29
N TYR A 174 14.94 10.12 9.63
CA TYR A 174 15.66 9.41 8.56
C TYR A 174 16.01 10.33 7.38
N SER A 175 15.10 11.21 6.99
CA SER A 175 15.31 12.16 5.89
C SER A 175 16.20 13.34 6.27
N ALA A 176 16.17 13.78 7.53
CA ALA A 176 16.94 14.92 8.03
C ALA A 176 18.40 14.54 8.36
N PHE A 177 18.64 13.33 8.85
CA PHE A 177 19.94 12.90 9.37
C PHE A 177 20.46 11.65 8.65
N PRO A 178 21.35 11.81 7.66
CA PRO A 178 21.91 10.71 6.87
C PRO A 178 22.63 9.61 7.68
N ILE A 179 23.04 9.90 8.92
CA ILE A 179 23.70 8.91 9.79
C ILE A 179 22.79 7.71 10.08
N PHE A 180 21.48 7.94 10.26
CA PHE A 180 20.54 6.86 10.57
C PHE A 180 20.19 5.98 9.36
N THR A 181 20.50 6.43 8.13
CA THR A 181 20.30 5.60 6.94
C THR A 181 21.28 4.44 6.91
N LYS A 182 22.53 4.70 7.30
CA LYS A 182 23.63 3.72 7.33
C LYS A 182 23.56 2.76 8.51
N LEU A 183 22.96 3.20 9.62
CA LEU A 183 22.91 2.41 10.85
C LEU A 183 21.70 1.46 10.91
N HIS A 184 20.75 1.56 9.95
CA HIS A 184 19.57 0.71 9.85
C HIS A 184 18.80 0.53 11.19
N CYS A 185 18.68 1.62 11.97
CA CYS A 185 18.15 1.56 13.34
C CYS A 185 16.62 1.55 13.44
N PHE A 186 15.89 1.73 12.33
CA PHE A 186 14.44 1.88 12.36
C PHE A 186 13.75 0.85 11.47
N ASP A 187 12.78 0.17 12.06
CA ASP A 187 11.76 -0.58 11.34
C ASP A 187 10.55 0.34 11.11
N PHE A 188 10.03 0.30 9.89
CA PHE A 188 8.86 1.10 9.49
C PHE A 188 7.58 0.30 9.56
N CYS A 189 7.66 -1.03 9.48
CA CYS A 189 6.52 -1.91 9.69
C CYS A 189 6.29 -2.16 11.18
N ASP A 190 5.03 -2.14 11.61
CA ASP A 190 4.65 -2.53 12.96
C ASP A 190 4.88 -4.03 13.20
N SER A 191 5.38 -4.39 14.39
CA SER A 191 5.70 -5.78 14.71
C SER A 191 4.47 -6.69 14.71
N LYS A 192 3.30 -6.21 15.17
CA LYS A 192 2.07 -7.02 15.17
C LYS A 192 1.61 -7.31 13.75
N VAL A 193 1.70 -6.32 12.86
CA VAL A 193 1.38 -6.50 11.43
C VAL A 193 2.32 -7.53 10.79
N LYS A 194 3.62 -7.40 11.07
CA LYS A 194 4.65 -8.30 10.57
C LYS A 194 4.43 -9.74 11.05
N GLU A 195 4.25 -9.95 12.35
CA GLU A 195 4.02 -11.26 12.97
C GLU A 195 2.76 -11.92 12.42
N PHE A 196 1.64 -11.17 12.37
CA PHE A 196 0.38 -11.70 11.88
C PHE A 196 0.45 -12.13 10.42
N LEU A 197 0.92 -11.26 9.52
CA LEU A 197 0.99 -11.59 8.09
C LEU A 197 1.98 -12.72 7.81
N SER A 198 3.09 -12.77 8.54
CA SER A 198 4.07 -13.85 8.40
C SER A 198 3.49 -15.18 8.88
N GLY A 199 2.75 -15.17 9.99
CA GLY A 199 2.03 -16.35 10.48
C GLY A 199 0.99 -16.84 9.48
N VAL A 200 0.19 -15.95 8.90
CA VAL A 200 -0.80 -16.31 7.85
C VAL A 200 -0.12 -16.99 6.66
N VAL A 201 0.96 -16.39 6.15
CA VAL A 201 1.69 -16.97 5.00
C VAL A 201 2.32 -18.30 5.37
N GLN A 202 2.95 -18.40 6.54
CA GLN A 202 3.58 -19.62 7.02
C GLN A 202 2.54 -20.76 7.16
N SER A 203 1.41 -20.51 7.80
CA SER A 203 0.34 -21.50 7.92
C SER A 203 -0.22 -21.93 6.56
N ALA A 204 -0.33 -21.01 5.60
CA ALA A 204 -0.78 -21.34 4.25
C ALA A 204 0.22 -22.23 3.50
N VAL A 205 1.53 -22.01 3.68
CA VAL A 205 2.59 -22.85 3.12
C VAL A 205 2.59 -24.23 3.77
N GLU A 206 2.57 -24.29 5.10
CA GLU A 206 2.55 -25.54 5.88
C GLU A 206 1.33 -26.40 5.51
N TYR A 207 0.16 -25.78 5.32
CA TYR A 207 -1.03 -26.47 4.85
C TYR A 207 -0.82 -27.09 3.46
N ARG A 208 -0.28 -26.33 2.50
CA ARG A 208 -0.04 -26.81 1.14
C ARG A 208 0.96 -27.96 1.10
N GLU A 209 2.03 -27.87 1.89
CA GLU A 209 3.03 -28.94 2.00
C GLU A 209 2.44 -30.21 2.63
N LYS A 210 1.68 -30.07 3.72
CA LYS A 210 1.08 -31.21 4.42
C LYS A 210 0.05 -31.96 3.58
N TYR A 211 -0.76 -31.24 2.80
CA TYR A 211 -1.85 -31.82 2.01
C TYR A 211 -1.51 -31.97 0.52
N ASN A 212 -0.27 -31.67 0.13
CA ASN A 212 0.25 -31.74 -1.24
C ASN A 212 -0.63 -30.97 -2.26
N VAL A 213 -1.15 -29.81 -1.85
CA VAL A 213 -2.00 -28.95 -2.67
C VAL A 213 -1.11 -27.88 -3.30
N THR A 214 -0.99 -27.88 -4.63
CA THR A 214 -0.14 -26.94 -5.38
C THR A 214 -0.82 -25.58 -5.59
#